data_AF-A0A7C5W055-F1
#
_entry.id   AF-A0A7C5W055-F1
#
_cell.length_a   1.000
_cell.length_b   1.000
_cell.length_c   1.000
_cell.angle_alpha   90.00
_cell.angle_beta   90.00
_cell.angle_gamma   90.00
#
_symmetry.space_group_name_H-M   'P 1'
#
loop_
_entity.id
_entity.type
_entity.pdbx_description
1 polymer ?
#
loop_
_entity_poly.entity_id
_entity_poly.type
_entity_poly.pdbx_seq_one_letter_code
_entity_poly.pdbx_strand_id
1 'polypeptide(L)'
;MRFINILIVFSLIPFIGFASNDEETAKKWLKTAEDTLNLAQSTVQELVQNGIERVAVQNEAVRGEWKSAGDWLAIAKNKLEQARKLCSEKKWKECENIANESWQYLVKAATAAINAGRAAGIK
;
A
#
# COMPACT_ATOMS: atom_id res chain seq x y z
N MET A 1 39.64 -35.79 -40.01
CA MET A 1 38.93 -36.92 -39.37
C MET A 1 39.45 -37.11 -37.95
N ARG A 2 38.55 -37.51 -37.04
CA ARG A 2 38.70 -37.89 -35.61
C ARG A 2 38.30 -36.84 -34.56
N PHE A 3 36.98 -36.79 -34.42
CA PHE A 3 36.12 -36.71 -33.24
C PHE A 3 36.70 -36.92 -31.83
N ILE A 4 36.09 -36.12 -30.93
CA ILE A 4 35.82 -36.30 -29.48
C ILE A 4 36.97 -36.01 -28.51
N ASN A 5 36.81 -34.90 -27.77
CA ASN A 5 36.68 -35.02 -26.32
C ASN A 5 35.80 -33.88 -25.77
N ILE A 6 34.55 -34.23 -25.49
CA ILE A 6 33.61 -33.44 -24.69
C ILE A 6 34.12 -33.55 -23.24
N LEU A 7 34.66 -32.46 -22.70
CA LEU A 7 34.72 -32.28 -21.25
C LEU A 7 33.75 -31.15 -20.89
N ILE A 8 32.53 -31.56 -20.56
CA ILE A 8 31.57 -30.72 -19.83
C ILE A 8 32.18 -30.48 -18.46
N VAL A 9 32.83 -29.33 -18.28
CA VAL A 9 33.14 -28.84 -16.95
C VAL A 9 31.92 -28.07 -16.49
N PHE A 10 31.07 -28.78 -15.74
CA PHE A 10 30.00 -28.26 -14.91
C PHE A 10 30.61 -27.35 -13.83
N SER A 11 31.03 -26.14 -14.21
CA SER A 11 31.38 -25.11 -13.23
C SER A 11 30.09 -24.46 -12.74
N LEU A 12 29.65 -24.98 -11.61
CA LEU A 12 28.73 -24.39 -10.63
C LEU A 12 28.73 -22.85 -10.72
N ILE A 13 27.72 -22.31 -11.39
CA ILE A 13 27.35 -20.90 -11.24
C ILE A 13 26.88 -20.80 -9.79
N PRO A 14 27.54 -20.03 -8.90
CA PRO A 14 26.88 -19.66 -7.67
C PRO A 14 25.67 -18.83 -8.11
N PHE A 15 24.46 -19.36 -7.90
CA PHE A 15 23.24 -18.55 -7.83
C PHE A 15 23.44 -17.58 -6.66
N ILE A 16 24.18 -16.51 -6.90
CA ILE A 16 24.31 -15.38 -5.98
C ILE A 16 22.97 -14.69 -6.05
N GLY A 17 22.20 -14.81 -4.96
CA GLY A 17 20.82 -14.38 -4.89
C GLY A 17 20.65 -12.90 -5.16
N PHE A 18 19.89 -12.58 -6.21
CA PHE A 18 19.29 -11.28 -6.46
C PHE A 18 18.12 -10.96 -5.51
N ALA A 19 17.86 -11.80 -4.50
CA ALA A 19 16.74 -11.63 -3.57
C ALA A 19 16.95 -10.50 -2.53
N SER A 20 18.19 -10.06 -2.29
CA SER A 20 18.49 -9.11 -1.21
C SER A 20 17.90 -7.72 -1.44
N ASN A 21 17.77 -7.28 -2.70
CA ASN A 21 17.24 -5.95 -3.01
C ASN A 21 15.70 -5.91 -3.01
N ASP A 22 15.07 -6.97 -3.54
CA ASP A 22 13.61 -7.03 -3.65
C ASP A 22 12.97 -7.24 -2.27
N GLU A 23 13.58 -8.05 -1.39
CA GLU A 23 13.07 -8.27 -0.04
C GLU A 23 13.09 -7.00 0.82
N GLU A 24 14.22 -6.29 0.85
CA GLU A 24 14.36 -5.04 1.62
C GLU A 24 13.38 -3.98 1.11
N THR A 25 13.31 -3.82 -0.21
CA THR A 25 12.41 -2.84 -0.84
C THR A 25 10.95 -3.17 -0.58
N ALA A 26 10.55 -4.44 -0.70
CA ALA A 26 9.20 -4.88 -0.38
C ALA A 26 8.83 -4.62 1.09
N LYS A 27 9.73 -4.96 2.03
CA LYS A 27 9.54 -4.71 3.47
C LYS A 27 9.42 -3.22 3.76
N LYS A 28 10.21 -2.38 3.10
CA LYS A 28 10.14 -0.92 3.25
C LYS A 28 8.78 -0.39 2.79
N TRP A 29 8.32 -0.78 1.61
CA TRP A 29 7.01 -0.37 1.11
C TRP A 29 5.86 -0.88 1.98
N LEU A 30 5.93 -2.12 2.44
CA LEU A 30 4.94 -2.68 3.36
C LEU A 30 4.86 -1.82 4.63
N LYS A 31 5.99 -1.55 5.28
CA LYS A 31 6.04 -0.69 6.46
C LYS A 31 5.50 0.72 6.18
N THR A 32 5.88 1.33 5.05
CA THR A 32 5.37 2.65 4.67
C THR A 32 3.85 2.65 4.51
N ALA A 33 3.27 1.62 3.90
CA ALA A 33 1.82 1.49 3.78
C ALA A 33 1.13 1.29 5.15
N GLU A 34 1.72 0.51 6.06
CA GLU A 34 1.20 0.32 7.42
C GLU A 34 1.22 1.60 8.25
N ASP A 35 2.34 2.33 8.23
CA ASP A 35 2.46 3.61 8.94
C ASP A 35 1.46 4.64 8.36
N THR A 36 1.28 4.66 7.03
CA THR A 36 0.31 5.55 6.37
C THR A 36 -1.14 5.15 6.68
N LEU A 37 -1.44 3.86 6.84
CA LEU A 37 -2.77 3.41 7.25
C LEU A 37 -3.10 3.94 8.65
N ASN A 38 -2.18 3.85 9.60
CA ASN A 38 -2.37 4.37 10.94
C ASN A 38 -2.65 5.87 10.92
N LEU A 39 -1.89 6.65 10.14
CA LEU A 39 -2.11 8.08 9.96
C LEU A 39 -3.48 8.37 9.35
N ALA A 40 -3.85 7.71 8.25
CA ALA A 40 -5.13 7.91 7.59
C ALA A 40 -6.32 7.56 8.52
N GLN A 41 -6.20 6.49 9.30
CA GLN A 41 -7.22 6.12 10.28
C GLN A 41 -7.33 7.13 11.42
N SER A 42 -6.20 7.66 11.90
CA SER A 42 -6.19 8.73 12.90
C SER A 42 -6.91 9.97 12.39
N THR A 43 -6.62 10.39 11.15
CA THR A 43 -7.30 11.54 10.51
C THR A 43 -8.81 11.31 10.38
N VAL A 44 -9.22 10.13 9.90
CA VAL A 44 -10.65 9.77 9.80
C VAL A 44 -11.32 9.80 11.18
N GLN A 45 -10.67 9.24 12.20
CA GLN A 45 -11.21 9.20 13.56
C GLN A 45 -11.36 10.59 14.17
N GLU A 46 -10.38 11.47 13.98
CA GLU A 46 -10.45 12.87 14.42
C GLU A 46 -11.62 13.61 13.76
N LEU A 47 -11.84 13.43 12.46
CA LEU A 47 -12.97 14.03 11.76
C LEU A 47 -14.32 13.51 12.27
N VAL A 48 -14.42 12.20 12.56
CA VAL A 48 -15.62 11.60 13.18
C VAL A 48 -15.88 12.20 14.56
N GLN A 49 -14.85 12.31 15.41
CA GLN A 49 -14.98 12.93 16.73
C GLN A 49 -15.45 14.39 16.66
N ASN A 50 -15.06 15.11 15.62
CA ASN A 50 -15.49 16.48 15.35
C ASN A 50 -16.82 16.59 14.59
N GLY A 51 -17.51 15.47 14.33
CA GLY A 51 -18.87 15.44 13.82
C GLY A 51 -19.00 15.57 12.29
N ILE A 52 -17.97 15.17 11.52
CA ILE A 52 -17.99 15.20 10.04
C ILE A 52 -19.24 14.52 9.46
N GLU A 53 -19.72 13.43 10.07
CA GLU A 53 -20.86 12.66 9.60
C GLU A 53 -22.16 13.48 9.63
N ARG A 54 -22.35 14.30 10.68
CA ARG A 54 -23.49 15.20 10.79
C ARG A 54 -23.44 16.27 9.69
N VAL A 55 -22.26 16.80 9.40
CA VAL A 55 -22.07 17.80 8.33
C VAL A 55 -22.30 17.18 6.95
N ALA A 56 -21.82 15.95 6.72
CA ALA A 56 -21.99 15.20 5.47
C ALA A 56 -23.47 14.93 5.12
N VAL A 57 -24.35 14.85 6.12
CA VAL A 57 -25.81 14.75 5.86
C VAL A 57 -26.34 16.03 5.22
N GLN A 58 -25.80 17.19 5.58
CA GLN A 58 -26.33 18.50 5.18
C GLN A 58 -25.56 19.17 4.04
N ASN A 59 -24.31 18.77 3.80
CA ASN A 59 -23.43 19.34 2.78
C ASN A 59 -22.97 18.25 1.80
N GLU A 60 -23.40 18.39 0.54
CA GLU A 60 -23.11 17.42 -0.52
C GLU A 60 -21.61 17.32 -0.86
N ALA A 61 -20.87 18.43 -0.82
CA ALA A 61 -19.43 18.41 -1.06
C ALA A 61 -18.70 17.62 0.02
N VAL A 62 -19.07 17.84 1.30
CA VAL A 62 -18.53 17.07 2.43
C VAL A 62 -18.90 15.59 2.29
N ARG A 63 -20.14 15.28 1.90
CA ARG A 63 -20.59 13.89 1.68
C ARG A 63 -19.78 13.18 0.61
N GLY A 64 -19.54 13.83 -0.52
CA GLY A 64 -18.81 13.26 -1.65
C GLY A 64 -17.36 12.94 -1.30
N GLU A 65 -16.66 13.88 -0.67
CA GLU A 65 -15.29 13.69 -0.21
C GLU A 65 -15.21 12.64 0.91
N TRP A 66 -16.13 12.68 1.87
CA TRP A 66 -16.17 11.70 2.97
C TRP A 66 -16.43 10.27 2.48
N LYS A 67 -17.37 10.11 1.53
CA LYS A 67 -17.61 8.82 0.89
C LYS A 67 -16.36 8.34 0.14
N SER A 68 -15.72 9.23 -0.62
CA SER A 68 -14.50 8.90 -1.38
C SER A 68 -13.37 8.46 -0.44
N ALA A 69 -13.22 9.12 0.72
CA ALA A 69 -12.25 8.72 1.73
C ALA A 69 -12.49 7.29 2.22
N GLY A 70 -13.74 6.93 2.51
CA GLY A 70 -14.12 5.58 2.92
C GLY A 70 -13.85 4.53 1.83
N ASP A 71 -14.24 4.82 0.58
CA ASP A 71 -14.04 3.92 -0.56
C ASP A 71 -12.54 3.65 -0.81
N TRP A 72 -11.70 4.69 -0.84
CA TRP A 72 -10.27 4.54 -1.00
C TRP A 72 -9.61 3.81 0.17
N LEU A 73 -10.05 4.07 1.40
CA LEU A 73 -9.54 3.39 2.59
C LEU A 73 -9.87 1.88 2.55
N ALA A 74 -11.06 1.50 2.08
CA ALA A 74 -11.43 0.11 1.93
C ALA A 74 -10.56 -0.61 0.89
N ILE A 75 -10.35 0.01 -0.28
CA ILE A 75 -9.46 -0.52 -1.33
C ILE A 75 -8.03 -0.67 -0.80
N ALA A 76 -7.51 0.37 -0.14
CA ALA A 76 -6.19 0.34 0.48
C ALA A 76 -6.02 -0.81 1.47
N LYS A 77 -6.97 -0.99 2.40
CA LYS A 77 -6.90 -2.08 3.40
C LYS A 77 -6.85 -3.45 2.74
N ASN A 78 -7.65 -3.66 1.69
CA ASN A 78 -7.63 -4.92 0.94
C ASN A 78 -6.27 -5.15 0.25
N LYS A 79 -5.70 -4.11 -0.36
CA LYS A 79 -4.36 -4.19 -0.98
C LYS A 79 -3.27 -4.45 0.06
N LEU A 80 -3.34 -3.81 1.22
CA LEU A 80 -2.37 -4.03 2.30
C LEU A 80 -2.39 -5.47 2.81
N GLU A 81 -3.58 -6.07 2.97
CA GLU A 81 -3.71 -7.48 3.33
C GLU A 81 -3.11 -8.40 2.27
N GLN A 82 -3.35 -8.12 0.99
CA GLN A 82 -2.71 -8.83 -0.12
C GLN A 82 -1.18 -8.70 -0.08
N ALA A 83 -0.65 -7.51 0.14
CA ALA A 83 0.79 -7.28 0.28
C ALA A 83 1.40 -8.09 1.43
N ARG A 84 0.77 -8.07 2.62
CA ARG A 84 1.21 -8.87 3.78
C ARG A 84 1.29 -10.36 3.44
N LYS A 85 0.28 -10.89 2.76
CA LYS A 85 0.27 -12.29 2.30
C LYS A 85 1.43 -12.57 1.35
N LEU A 86 1.62 -11.75 0.31
CA LEU A 86 2.71 -11.91 -0.66
C LEU A 86 4.10 -11.85 -0.02
N CYS A 87 4.32 -10.92 0.92
CA CYS A 87 5.55 -10.83 1.67
C CYS A 87 5.77 -12.08 2.56
N SER A 88 4.72 -12.62 3.19
CA SER A 88 4.82 -13.87 3.97
C SER A 88 5.17 -15.09 3.11
N GLU A 89 4.75 -15.08 1.84
CA GLU A 89 5.05 -16.10 0.82
C GLU A 89 6.40 -15.86 0.12
N LYS A 90 7.17 -14.84 0.52
CA LYS A 90 8.46 -14.42 -0.08
C LYS A 90 8.35 -14.04 -1.57
N LYS A 91 7.15 -13.66 -2.02
CA LYS A 91 6.89 -13.09 -3.35
C LYS A 91 7.22 -11.61 -3.35
N TRP A 92 8.52 -11.30 -3.29
CA TRP A 92 9.00 -9.97 -2.92
C TRP A 92 8.59 -8.89 -3.93
N LYS A 93 8.73 -9.16 -5.23
CA LYS A 93 8.39 -8.15 -6.25
C LYS A 93 6.89 -7.86 -6.30
N GLU A 94 6.05 -8.89 -6.19
CA GLU A 94 4.61 -8.69 -6.09
C GLU A 94 4.21 -7.99 -4.79
N CYS A 95 4.85 -8.34 -3.67
CA CYS A 95 4.63 -7.64 -2.40
C CYS A 95 4.95 -6.16 -2.50
N GLU A 96 6.12 -5.81 -3.05
CA GLU A 96 6.54 -4.43 -3.29
C GLU A 96 5.49 -3.65 -4.09
N ASN A 97 5.07 -4.21 -5.23
CA ASN A 97 4.11 -3.56 -6.13
C ASN A 97 2.77 -3.32 -5.43
N ILE A 98 2.23 -4.33 -4.75
CA ILE A 98 0.92 -4.23 -4.08
C ILE A 98 1.00 -3.35 -2.81
N ALA A 99 2.12 -3.35 -2.09
CA ALA A 99 2.33 -2.46 -0.95
C ALA A 99 2.39 -0.99 -1.39
N ASN A 100 3.10 -0.70 -2.47
CA ASN A 100 3.11 0.64 -3.07
C ASN A 100 1.72 1.05 -3.56
N GLU A 101 0.97 0.16 -4.23
CA GLU A 101 -0.40 0.43 -4.65
C GLU A 101 -1.31 0.73 -3.44
N SER A 102 -1.21 -0.07 -2.37
CA SER A 102 -1.90 0.19 -1.11
C SER A 102 -1.57 1.59 -0.57
N TRP A 103 -0.29 1.96 -0.52
CA TRP A 103 0.14 3.28 -0.07
C TRP A 103 -0.49 4.42 -0.89
N GLN A 104 -0.56 4.30 -2.22
CA GLN A 104 -1.18 5.32 -3.07
C GLN A 104 -2.68 5.49 -2.76
N TYR A 105 -3.40 4.39 -2.52
CA TYR A 105 -4.80 4.47 -2.11
C TYR A 105 -4.98 5.05 -0.70
N LEU A 106 -4.05 4.80 0.22
CA LEU A 106 -4.06 5.44 1.53
C LEU A 106 -3.85 6.95 1.44
N VAL A 107 -2.93 7.41 0.58
CA VAL A 107 -2.74 8.84 0.32
C VAL A 107 -4.01 9.46 -0.25
N LYS A 108 -4.69 8.79 -1.19
CA LYS A 108 -5.99 9.24 -1.73
C LYS A 108 -7.06 9.31 -0.64
N ALA A 109 -7.15 8.30 0.21
CA ALA A 109 -8.10 8.25 1.32
C ALA A 109 -7.87 9.41 2.30
N ALA A 110 -6.62 9.61 2.74
CA ALA A 110 -6.26 10.70 3.63
C ALA A 110 -6.52 12.09 3.00
N THR A 111 -6.20 12.25 1.71
CA THR A 111 -6.46 13.50 0.98
C THR A 111 -7.96 13.81 0.93
N ALA A 112 -8.79 12.84 0.58
CA ALA A 112 -10.24 13.01 0.55
C ALA A 112 -10.81 13.31 1.94
N ALA A 113 -10.30 12.64 2.99
CA ALA A 113 -10.69 12.92 4.38
C ALA A 113 -10.35 14.37 4.77
N ILE A 114 -9.14 14.84 4.47
CA ILE A 114 -8.70 16.21 4.73
C ILE A 114 -9.57 17.21 3.96
N ASN A 115 -9.91 16.92 2.70
CA ASN A 115 -10.79 17.77 1.89
C ASN A 115 -12.20 17.84 2.49
N ALA A 116 -12.75 16.72 2.95
CA ALA A 116 -14.03 16.69 3.66
C ALA A 116 -13.97 17.55 4.93
N GLY A 117 -12.92 17.41 5.74
CA GLY A 117 -12.69 18.23 6.94
C GLY A 117 -12.66 19.72 6.63
N ARG A 118 -11.86 20.12 5.63
CA ARG A 118 -11.77 21.52 5.17
C ARG A 118 -13.11 22.05 4.71
N ALA A 119 -13.85 21.30 3.90
CA ALA A 119 -15.17 21.69 3.41
C ALA A 119 -16.21 21.78 4.55
N ALA A 120 -16.02 21.00 5.62
CA ALA A 120 -16.85 21.04 6.81
C ALA A 120 -16.46 22.13 7.83
N GLY A 121 -15.34 22.82 7.61
CA GLY A 121 -14.78 23.76 8.60
C GLY A 121 -14.21 23.07 9.85
N ILE A 122 -13.92 21.77 9.76
CA ILE A 122 -13.30 20.96 10.80
C ILE A 122 -11.79 20.95 10.54
N LYS A 123 -11.02 21.37 11.53
CA LYS A 123 -9.55 21.38 11.47
C LYS A 123 -8.98 20.09 12.02
#